data_AF-A0A1F5YKU6-F1
#
_entry.id   AF-A0A1F5YKU6-F1
#
_cell.length_a   1.000
_cell.length_b   1.000
_cell.length_c   1.000
_cell.angle_alpha   90.00
_cell.angle_beta   90.00
_cell.angle_gamma   90.00
#
_symmetry.space_group_name_H-M   'P 1'
#
loop_
_entity.id
_entity.type
_entity.pdbx_description
1 polymer ?
#
loop_
_entity_poly.entity_id
_entity_poly.type
_entity_poly.pdbx_seq_one_letter_code
_entity_poly.pdbx_strand_id
1 'polypeptide(L)'
;MSETTELISKRHLKPWLSILIFGILQSCIYALGTYFFDFFAGSATLGFGIMNEKVWGIGMFFIYMIGYFNAIAVILPVLLIRRFGVATAVYLPYAIVGFFVEYYYEFLKSHALLGIWAVFGWSLVGLATGFSVDLAFKFLPSQLNYRWRSILTGMVLGIASFLFNLAPLYLFYNTPAQSGPGSYLGVAYFALPWLIINSSLGGYTAYAIFKRV
;
A
#
# COMPACT_ATOMS: atom_id res chain seq x y z
N MET A 1 9.15 -26.07 43.99
CA MET A 1 8.71 -24.94 43.14
C MET A 1 9.80 -24.71 42.11
N SER A 2 9.83 -25.60 41.14
CA SER A 2 10.74 -25.61 39.99
C SER A 2 9.86 -25.85 38.76
N GLU A 3 10.35 -25.41 37.59
CA GLU A 3 9.88 -25.75 36.22
C GLU A 3 8.79 -24.91 35.54
N THR A 4 8.11 -23.96 36.19
CA THR A 4 7.16 -23.06 35.49
C THR A 4 7.72 -21.70 35.08
N THR A 5 9.03 -21.47 35.25
CA THR A 5 9.70 -20.19 34.95
C THR A 5 10.41 -20.18 33.58
N GLU A 6 10.38 -21.28 32.83
CA GLU A 6 11.22 -21.46 31.62
C GLU A 6 10.43 -21.68 30.31
N LEU A 7 9.10 -21.57 30.33
CA LEU A 7 8.24 -21.89 29.17
C LEU A 7 7.72 -20.68 28.37
N ILE A 8 8.16 -19.46 28.69
CA ILE A 8 8.02 -18.31 27.78
C ILE A 8 9.36 -18.08 27.09
N SER A 9 9.80 -19.10 26.35
CA SER A 9 10.70 -18.89 25.22
C SER A 9 10.04 -17.85 24.33
N LYS A 10 10.57 -16.62 24.34
CA LYS A 10 10.26 -15.59 23.35
C LYS A 10 10.55 -16.18 21.97
N ARG A 11 9.54 -16.83 21.37
CA ARG A 11 9.58 -17.33 20.00
C ARG A 11 9.68 -16.11 19.07
N HIS A 12 10.88 -15.62 18.87
CA HIS A 12 11.17 -14.70 17.78
C HIS A 12 10.88 -15.46 16.49
N LEU A 13 9.81 -15.05 15.79
CA LEU A 13 9.55 -15.56 14.44
C LEU A 13 10.80 -15.36 13.58
N LYS A 14 11.10 -16.36 12.73
CA LYS A 14 12.18 -16.21 11.76
C LYS A 14 11.87 -15.01 10.85
N PRO A 15 12.85 -14.15 10.49
CA PRO A 15 12.61 -12.94 9.71
C PRO A 15 11.83 -13.16 8.41
N TRP A 16 12.12 -14.24 7.68
CA TRP A 16 11.42 -14.58 6.43
C TRP A 16 9.95 -14.92 6.65
N LEU A 17 9.60 -15.53 7.80
CA LEU A 17 8.22 -15.89 8.12
C LEU A 17 7.42 -14.65 8.47
N SER A 18 8.02 -13.70 9.20
CA SER A 18 7.41 -12.38 9.43
C SER A 18 7.14 -11.66 8.11
N ILE A 19 8.14 -11.60 7.21
CA ILE A 19 7.96 -10.99 5.87
C ILE A 19 6.80 -11.65 5.12
N LEU A 20 6.73 -12.98 5.12
CA LEU A 20 5.67 -13.71 4.42
C LEU A 20 4.27 -13.43 5.01
N ILE A 21 4.13 -13.48 6.34
CA ILE A 21 2.86 -13.21 7.02
C ILE A 21 2.39 -11.78 6.72
N PHE A 22 3.28 -10.81 6.87
CA PHE A 22 2.95 -9.41 6.61
C PHE A 22 2.71 -9.14 5.11
N GLY A 23 3.39 -9.85 4.22
CA GLY A 23 3.16 -9.75 2.77
C GLY A 23 1.81 -10.32 2.35
N ILE A 24 1.39 -11.46 2.93
CA ILE A 24 0.03 -12.00 2.73
C ILE A 24 -1.00 -11.04 3.30
N LEU A 25 -0.77 -10.50 4.51
CA LEU A 25 -1.66 -9.51 5.11
C LEU A 25 -1.78 -8.26 4.21
N GLN A 26 -0.67 -7.78 3.64
CA GLN A 26 -0.65 -6.68 2.71
C GLN A 26 -1.49 -6.99 1.46
N SER A 27 -1.34 -8.17 0.86
CA SER A 27 -2.17 -8.62 -0.26
C SER A 27 -3.65 -8.64 0.11
N CYS A 28 -4.01 -9.12 1.30
CA CYS A 28 -5.40 -9.12 1.78
C CYS A 28 -5.95 -7.71 1.98
N ILE A 29 -5.16 -6.78 2.53
CA ILE A 29 -5.57 -5.38 2.71
C ILE A 29 -5.83 -4.73 1.35
N TYR A 30 -4.95 -4.94 0.37
CA TYR A 30 -5.16 -4.45 -0.99
C TYR A 30 -6.36 -5.10 -1.66
N ALA A 31 -6.52 -6.42 -1.57
CA ALA A 31 -7.68 -7.11 -2.13
C ALA A 31 -9.00 -6.62 -1.51
N LEU A 32 -9.06 -6.44 -0.19
CA LEU A 32 -10.22 -5.83 0.47
C LEU A 32 -10.45 -4.39 0.01
N GLY A 33 -9.37 -3.61 -0.15
CA GLY A 33 -9.40 -2.28 -0.75
C GLY A 33 -10.09 -2.28 -2.12
N THR A 34 -9.53 -3.04 -3.05
CA THR A 34 -9.98 -3.12 -4.44
C THR A 34 -11.39 -3.72 -4.55
N TYR A 35 -11.67 -4.86 -3.90
CA TYR A 35 -12.96 -5.53 -4.09
C TYR A 35 -14.10 -4.97 -3.26
N PHE A 36 -13.83 -4.40 -2.07
CA PHE A 36 -14.89 -3.87 -1.23
C PHE A 36 -15.11 -2.38 -1.56
N PHE A 37 -14.06 -1.57 -1.45
CA PHE A 37 -14.23 -0.13 -1.56
C PHE A 37 -14.33 0.36 -3.00
N ASP A 38 -13.64 -0.23 -3.98
CA ASP A 38 -13.79 0.21 -5.38
C ASP A 38 -15.16 -0.21 -5.95
N PHE A 39 -15.58 -1.44 -5.65
CA PHE A 39 -16.89 -1.97 -6.06
C PHE A 39 -18.07 -1.17 -5.48
N PHE A 40 -18.02 -0.82 -4.18
CA PHE A 40 -19.09 -0.04 -3.55
C PHE A 40 -18.96 1.47 -3.79
N ALA A 41 -17.75 2.05 -3.82
CA ALA A 41 -17.57 3.48 -4.08
C ALA A 41 -17.94 3.87 -5.51
N GLY A 42 -17.69 3.00 -6.51
CA GLY A 42 -18.14 3.22 -7.88
C GLY A 42 -19.67 3.38 -8.02
N SER A 43 -20.44 2.80 -7.10
CA SER A 43 -21.90 3.00 -7.01
C SER A 43 -22.31 4.21 -6.15
N ALA A 44 -21.55 4.53 -5.10
CA ALA A 44 -21.85 5.66 -4.21
C ALA A 44 -21.42 7.02 -4.78
N THR A 45 -20.51 7.06 -5.75
CA THR A 45 -20.09 8.29 -6.44
C THR A 45 -20.90 8.59 -7.71
N LEU A 46 -21.93 7.80 -8.04
CA LEU A 46 -22.86 8.04 -9.15
C LEU A 46 -23.54 9.43 -9.09
N GLY A 47 -23.65 10.02 -7.90
CA GLY A 47 -24.20 11.37 -7.70
C GLY A 47 -23.19 12.52 -7.87
N PHE A 48 -21.89 12.26 -7.96
CA PHE A 48 -20.88 13.29 -8.21
C PHE A 48 -20.65 13.49 -9.71
N GLY A 49 -21.66 14.10 -10.35
CA GLY A 49 -21.61 14.55 -11.74
C GLY A 49 -21.93 13.45 -12.75
N ILE A 50 -23.19 13.42 -13.19
CA ILE A 50 -23.76 12.62 -14.27
C ILE A 50 -22.72 12.16 -15.30
N MET A 51 -22.45 10.86 -15.32
CA MET A 51 -21.72 10.18 -16.40
C MET A 51 -22.71 9.35 -17.20
N ASN A 52 -23.06 9.83 -18.41
CA ASN A 52 -23.65 8.96 -19.41
C ASN A 52 -22.62 7.88 -19.77
N GLU A 53 -23.00 6.63 -19.49
CA GLU A 53 -22.52 5.38 -20.09
C GLU A 53 -21.00 5.16 -20.22
N LYS A 54 -20.51 4.14 -19.49
CA LYS A 54 -19.18 3.49 -19.59
C LYS A 54 -18.02 4.03 -18.74
N VAL A 55 -18.26 4.43 -17.49
CA VAL A 55 -17.15 4.63 -16.54
C VAL A 55 -17.32 3.71 -15.34
N TRP A 56 -16.50 2.66 -15.31
CA TRP A 56 -16.30 1.80 -14.16
C TRP A 56 -15.25 2.44 -13.25
N GLY A 57 -15.63 2.68 -11.99
CA GLY A 57 -14.74 2.76 -10.82
C GLY A 57 -13.74 3.91 -10.74
N ILE A 58 -13.97 4.84 -9.81
CA ILE A 58 -12.91 5.73 -9.33
C ILE A 58 -12.00 4.89 -8.41
N GLY A 59 -11.12 4.09 -9.02
CA GLY A 59 -10.21 3.12 -8.39
C GLY A 59 -9.19 3.67 -7.40
N MET A 60 -9.28 4.94 -7.04
CA MET A 60 -8.39 5.56 -6.08
C MET A 60 -8.95 5.63 -4.66
N PHE A 61 -10.28 5.64 -4.47
CA PHE A 61 -10.86 5.99 -3.17
C PHE A 61 -10.44 5.02 -2.06
N PHE A 62 -10.21 3.74 -2.41
CA PHE A 62 -9.86 2.70 -1.45
C PHE A 62 -8.43 2.81 -0.91
N ILE A 63 -7.45 3.18 -1.75
CA ILE A 63 -6.02 3.26 -1.37
C ILE A 63 -5.86 4.21 -0.18
N TYR A 64 -6.65 5.28 -0.15
CA TYR A 64 -6.66 6.28 0.92
C TYR A 64 -7.25 5.77 2.23
N MET A 65 -8.33 4.98 2.16
CA MET A 65 -9.00 4.43 3.34
C MET A 65 -8.19 3.31 3.99
N ILE A 66 -7.44 2.53 3.21
CA ILE A 66 -6.62 1.42 3.72
C ILE A 66 -5.20 1.83 4.12
N GLY A 67 -4.80 3.10 3.88
CA GLY A 67 -3.44 3.58 4.14
C GLY A 67 -2.94 3.34 5.56
N TYR A 68 -3.84 3.42 6.56
CA TYR A 68 -3.55 3.08 7.96
C TYR A 68 -3.11 1.62 8.12
N PHE A 69 -3.88 0.68 7.55
CA PHE A 69 -3.62 -0.75 7.66
C PHE A 69 -2.38 -1.15 6.86
N ASN A 70 -2.21 -0.59 5.66
CA ASN A 70 -0.99 -0.77 4.86
C ASN A 70 0.26 -0.32 5.62
N ALA A 71 0.20 0.83 6.28
CA ALA A 71 1.32 1.31 7.09
C ALA A 71 1.66 0.38 8.24
N ILE A 72 0.67 -0.19 8.93
CA ILE A 72 0.93 -1.19 9.98
C ILE A 72 1.57 -2.44 9.38
N ALA A 73 0.99 -3.00 8.32
CA ALA A 73 1.45 -4.24 7.72
C ALA A 73 2.88 -4.14 7.14
N VAL A 74 3.27 -2.96 6.66
CA VAL A 74 4.61 -2.74 6.09
C VAL A 74 5.63 -2.29 7.14
N ILE A 75 5.28 -1.36 8.04
CA ILE A 75 6.26 -0.74 8.95
C ILE A 75 6.56 -1.64 10.16
N LEU A 76 5.57 -2.41 10.65
CA LEU A 76 5.78 -3.31 11.77
C LEU A 76 6.88 -4.36 11.52
N PRO A 77 6.91 -5.10 10.39
CA PRO A 77 8.02 -6.02 10.11
C PRO A 77 9.36 -5.29 9.92
N VAL A 78 9.37 -4.07 9.37
CA VAL A 78 10.60 -3.24 9.29
C VAL A 78 11.14 -2.95 10.69
N LEU A 79 10.28 -2.60 11.65
CA LEU A 79 10.67 -2.34 13.04
C LEU A 79 11.14 -3.59 13.79
N LEU A 80 10.52 -4.75 13.51
CA LEU A 80 10.86 -6.03 14.12
C LEU A 80 12.19 -6.59 13.59
N ILE A 81 12.41 -6.51 12.27
CA ILE A 81 13.57 -7.13 11.61
C ILE A 81 14.76 -6.16 11.53
N ARG A 82 14.49 -4.86 11.35
CA ARG A 82 15.49 -3.77 11.29
C ARG A 82 16.56 -3.96 10.23
N ARG A 83 16.19 -4.56 9.10
CA ARG A 83 17.06 -4.71 7.93
C ARG A 83 16.49 -3.95 6.75
N PHE A 84 17.38 -3.45 5.91
CA PHE A 84 17.01 -2.84 4.65
C PHE A 84 16.43 -3.90 3.70
N GLY A 85 15.39 -3.54 2.95
CA GLY A 85 14.73 -4.42 1.98
C GLY A 85 13.53 -5.18 2.55
N VAL A 86 13.21 -5.00 3.84
CA VAL A 86 12.08 -5.69 4.48
C VAL A 86 10.76 -5.17 3.94
N ALA A 87 10.60 -3.86 3.80
CA ALA A 87 9.36 -3.30 3.25
C ALA A 87 9.17 -3.72 1.78
N THR A 88 10.25 -3.67 0.99
CA THR A 88 10.25 -4.15 -0.39
C THR A 88 9.84 -5.62 -0.47
N ALA A 89 10.39 -6.48 0.40
CA ALA A 89 10.06 -7.89 0.43
C ALA A 89 8.61 -8.18 0.87
N VAL A 90 8.04 -7.36 1.76
CA VAL A 90 6.62 -7.46 2.15
C VAL A 90 5.70 -7.20 0.95
N TYR A 91 6.09 -6.36 -0.01
CA TYR A 91 5.32 -6.14 -1.23
C TYR A 91 5.47 -7.24 -2.28
N LEU A 92 6.41 -8.18 -2.12
CA LEU A 92 6.68 -9.19 -3.14
C LEU A 92 5.48 -10.12 -3.42
N PRO A 93 4.75 -10.65 -2.40
CA PRO A 93 3.55 -11.44 -2.67
C PRO A 93 2.48 -10.66 -3.42
N TYR A 94 2.27 -9.39 -3.07
CA TYR A 94 1.35 -8.50 -3.78
C TYR A 94 1.78 -8.28 -5.23
N ALA A 95 3.06 -8.04 -5.50
CA ALA A 95 3.58 -7.85 -6.86
C ALA A 95 3.40 -9.11 -7.73
N ILE A 96 3.67 -10.29 -7.18
CA ILE A 96 3.53 -11.57 -7.90
C ILE A 96 2.06 -11.82 -8.23
N VAL A 97 1.16 -11.71 -7.25
CA VAL A 97 -0.28 -11.95 -7.47
C VAL A 97 -0.86 -10.88 -8.40
N GLY A 98 -0.49 -9.61 -8.18
CA GLY A 98 -0.88 -8.48 -9.00
C GLY A 98 -0.52 -8.68 -10.47
N PHE A 99 0.68 -9.17 -10.78
CA PHE A 99 1.08 -9.47 -12.16
C PHE A 99 0.06 -10.33 -12.91
N PHE A 100 -0.40 -11.43 -12.29
CA PHE A 100 -1.38 -12.33 -12.93
C PHE A 100 -2.75 -11.67 -13.06
N VAL A 101 -3.17 -10.89 -12.07
CA VAL A 101 -4.44 -10.15 -12.10
C VAL A 101 -4.43 -9.11 -13.22
N GLU A 102 -3.41 -8.27 -13.28
CA GLU A 102 -3.26 -7.22 -14.31
C GLU A 102 -3.14 -7.82 -15.71
N TYR A 103 -2.36 -8.90 -15.86
CA TYR A 103 -2.22 -9.61 -17.13
C TYR A 103 -3.55 -10.16 -17.63
N TYR A 104 -4.29 -10.85 -16.77
CA TYR A 104 -5.52 -11.52 -17.18
C TYR A 104 -6.68 -10.55 -17.37
N TYR A 105 -6.95 -9.69 -16.39
CA TYR A 105 -8.12 -8.81 -16.42
C TYR A 105 -7.89 -7.59 -17.28
N GLU A 106 -6.78 -6.88 -17.09
CA GLU A 106 -6.60 -5.56 -17.70
C GLU A 106 -5.94 -5.60 -19.06
N PHE A 107 -5.00 -6.55 -19.27
CA PHE A 107 -4.34 -6.69 -20.57
C PHE A 107 -5.10 -7.62 -21.53
N LEU A 108 -5.40 -8.87 -21.12
CA LEU A 108 -6.03 -9.85 -22.00
C LEU A 108 -7.54 -9.63 -22.18
N LYS A 109 -8.28 -9.34 -21.11
CA LYS A 109 -9.76 -9.33 -21.16
C LYS A 109 -10.35 -7.96 -21.51
N SER A 110 -9.90 -6.89 -20.85
CA SER A 110 -10.45 -5.54 -21.07
C SER A 110 -9.68 -4.70 -22.08
N HIS A 111 -8.44 -5.07 -22.40
CA HIS A 111 -7.52 -4.29 -23.25
C HIS A 111 -7.36 -2.84 -22.76
N ALA A 112 -7.42 -2.62 -21.45
CA ALA A 112 -7.31 -1.29 -20.86
C ALA A 112 -5.85 -0.77 -20.91
N LEU A 113 -4.88 -1.68 -20.81
CA LEU A 113 -3.45 -1.36 -20.79
C LEU A 113 -2.85 -1.19 -22.20
N LEU A 114 -1.89 -0.26 -22.33
CA LEU A 114 -1.18 0.07 -23.57
C LEU A 114 -0.30 -1.07 -24.12
N GLY A 115 0.05 -2.06 -23.28
CA GLY A 115 0.90 -3.17 -23.68
C GLY A 115 1.31 -4.07 -22.51
N ILE A 116 1.99 -5.17 -22.80
CA ILE A 116 2.46 -6.10 -21.76
C ILE A 116 3.43 -5.44 -20.76
N TRP A 117 4.17 -4.41 -21.19
CA TRP A 117 5.06 -3.63 -20.33
C TRP A 117 4.32 -2.90 -19.20
N ALA A 118 3.06 -2.53 -19.41
CA ALA A 118 2.21 -1.94 -18.37
C ALA A 118 1.97 -2.92 -17.21
N VAL A 119 1.81 -4.21 -17.50
CA VAL A 119 1.62 -5.26 -16.49
C VAL A 119 2.86 -5.36 -15.59
N PHE A 120 4.05 -5.36 -16.20
CA PHE A 120 5.31 -5.33 -15.45
C PHE A 120 5.44 -4.04 -14.64
N GLY A 121 5.13 -2.89 -15.26
CA GLY A 121 5.18 -1.59 -14.60
C GLY A 121 4.28 -1.53 -13.36
N TRP A 122 3.03 -1.98 -13.47
CA TRP A 122 2.09 -2.08 -12.35
C TRP A 122 2.60 -3.01 -11.24
N SER A 123 3.20 -4.14 -11.59
CA SER A 123 3.77 -5.07 -10.61
C SER A 123 4.94 -4.46 -9.83
N LEU A 124 5.69 -3.53 -10.44
CA LEU A 124 6.80 -2.83 -9.80
C LEU A 124 6.36 -1.72 -8.84
N VAL A 125 5.11 -1.24 -8.92
CA VAL A 125 4.58 -0.14 -8.08
C VAL A 125 4.70 -0.45 -6.59
N GLY A 126 4.25 -1.64 -6.19
CA GLY A 126 4.35 -2.08 -4.79
C GLY A 126 5.79 -2.18 -4.32
N LEU A 127 6.67 -2.74 -5.16
CA LEU A 127 8.10 -2.88 -4.83
C LEU A 127 8.79 -1.51 -4.71
N ALA A 128 8.52 -0.57 -5.62
CA ALA A 128 9.04 0.80 -5.56
C ALA A 128 8.55 1.57 -4.32
N THR A 129 7.29 1.33 -3.94
CA THR A 129 6.70 1.86 -2.71
C THR A 129 7.41 1.31 -1.48
N GLY A 130 7.59 -0.01 -1.40
CA GLY A 130 8.35 -0.66 -0.32
C GLY A 130 9.80 -0.18 -0.25
N PHE A 131 10.45 -0.01 -1.40
CA PHE A 131 11.81 0.50 -1.47
C PHE A 131 11.93 1.92 -0.91
N SER A 132 10.94 2.79 -1.20
CA SER A 132 10.87 4.14 -0.65
C SER A 132 10.73 4.13 0.88
N VAL A 133 9.99 3.17 1.43
CA VAL A 133 9.88 2.94 2.88
C VAL A 133 11.22 2.48 3.46
N ASP A 134 11.90 1.52 2.82
CA ASP A 134 13.21 1.05 3.26
C ASP A 134 14.26 2.19 3.25
N LEU A 135 14.23 3.05 2.23
CA LEU A 135 15.07 4.25 2.16
C LEU A 135 14.75 5.23 3.28
N ALA A 136 13.47 5.56 3.49
CA ALA A 136 13.06 6.47 4.56
C ALA A 136 13.49 5.94 5.92
N PHE A 137 13.21 4.66 6.21
CA PHE A 137 13.57 4.07 7.49
C PHE A 137 15.08 4.04 7.72
N LYS A 138 15.89 3.84 6.67
CA LYS A 138 17.36 3.80 6.76
C LYS A 138 17.97 5.19 6.90
N PHE A 139 17.53 6.15 6.09
CA PHE A 139 18.20 7.45 5.92
C PHE A 139 17.58 8.61 6.70
N LEU A 140 16.46 8.41 7.40
CA LEU A 140 15.97 9.40 8.37
C LEU A 140 17.04 9.71 9.44
N PRO A 141 17.13 10.97 9.93
CA PRO A 141 18.16 11.38 10.89
C PRO A 141 18.24 10.47 12.13
N SER A 142 19.45 10.11 12.55
CA SER A 142 19.70 9.20 13.67
C SER A 142 19.25 9.76 15.02
N GLN A 143 19.11 11.09 15.14
CA GLN A 143 18.63 11.76 16.34
C GLN A 143 17.12 11.58 16.56
N LEU A 144 16.37 11.17 15.52
CA LEU A 144 14.94 10.91 15.67
C LEU A 144 14.71 9.62 16.45
N ASN A 145 13.90 9.74 17.51
CA ASN A 145 13.44 8.57 18.23
C ASN A 145 12.60 7.64 17.32
N TYR A 146 12.47 6.37 17.71
CA TYR A 146 11.75 5.38 16.93
C TYR A 146 10.27 5.74 16.69
N ARG A 147 9.66 6.51 17.60
CA ARG A 147 8.28 7.01 17.42
C ARG A 147 8.18 7.90 16.18
N TRP A 148 8.98 8.96 16.12
CA TRP A 148 8.97 9.90 15.01
C TRP A 148 9.48 9.28 13.71
N ARG A 149 10.50 8.42 13.79
CA ARG A 149 10.99 7.68 12.63
C ARG A 149 9.87 6.83 12.00
N SER A 150 9.06 6.15 12.81
CA SER A 150 7.95 5.31 12.31
C SER A 150 6.83 6.16 11.71
N ILE A 151 6.47 7.29 12.33
CA ILE A 151 5.48 8.25 11.80
C ILE A 151 5.92 8.77 10.43
N LEU A 152 7.15 9.27 10.32
CA LEU A 152 7.68 9.82 9.07
C LEU A 152 7.84 8.76 7.98
N THR A 153 8.19 7.53 8.37
CA THR A 153 8.21 6.39 7.44
C THR A 153 6.80 6.08 6.91
N GLY A 154 5.78 6.18 7.76
CA GLY A 154 4.36 6.09 7.36
C GLY A 154 3.93 7.21 6.43
N MET A 155 4.37 8.44 6.68
CA MET A 155 4.15 9.56 5.76
C MET A 155 4.75 9.28 4.38
N VAL A 156 6.01 8.81 4.33
CA VAL A 156 6.66 8.44 3.06
C VAL A 156 5.92 7.32 2.36
N LEU A 157 5.45 6.30 3.09
CA LEU A 157 4.64 5.23 2.50
C LEU A 157 3.40 5.81 1.80
N GLY A 158 2.67 6.72 2.46
CA GLY A 158 1.48 7.34 1.89
C GLY A 158 1.78 8.15 0.64
N ILE A 159 2.83 8.99 0.67
CA ILE A 159 3.26 9.79 -0.48
C ILE A 159 3.69 8.88 -1.64
N ALA A 160 4.56 7.91 -1.38
CA ALA A 160 5.09 7.00 -2.39
C ALA A 160 3.97 6.16 -3.00
N SER A 161 3.05 5.62 -2.18
CA SER A 161 1.89 4.88 -2.66
C SER A 161 1.06 5.74 -3.61
N PHE A 162 0.79 6.99 -3.26
CA PHE A 162 0.03 7.88 -4.14
C PHE A 162 0.75 8.16 -5.47
N LEU A 163 2.02 8.57 -5.42
CA LEU A 163 2.79 8.91 -6.61
C LEU A 163 2.99 7.72 -7.55
N PHE A 164 3.31 6.55 -6.99
CA PHE A 164 3.53 5.34 -7.78
C PHE A 164 2.23 4.67 -8.24
N ASN A 165 1.05 5.02 -7.71
CA ASN A 165 -0.22 4.65 -8.34
C ASN A 165 -0.62 5.66 -9.43
N LEU A 166 -0.37 6.95 -9.22
CA LEU A 166 -0.63 8.00 -10.21
C LEU A 166 0.17 7.82 -11.51
N ALA A 167 1.45 7.45 -11.42
CA ALA A 167 2.29 7.31 -12.61
C ALA A 167 1.81 6.22 -13.60
N PRO A 168 1.55 4.95 -13.19
CA PRO A 168 0.96 3.92 -14.03
C PRO A 168 -0.36 4.33 -14.68
N LEU A 169 -1.24 4.98 -13.92
CA LEU A 169 -2.56 5.39 -14.45
C LEU A 169 -2.44 6.42 -15.57
N TYR A 170 -1.41 7.26 -15.52
CA TYR A 170 -1.10 8.20 -16.61
C TYR A 170 -0.33 7.55 -17.77
N LEU A 171 0.60 6.65 -17.48
CA LEU A 171 1.57 6.14 -18.45
C LEU A 171 1.16 4.83 -19.15
N PHE A 172 0.24 4.05 -18.56
CA PHE A 172 0.00 2.67 -18.95
C PHE A 172 -1.40 2.38 -19.49
N TYR A 173 -2.36 3.31 -19.45
CA TYR A 173 -3.73 3.10 -19.94
C TYR A 173 -4.00 3.81 -21.27
N ASN A 174 -4.90 3.21 -22.06
CA ASN A 174 -5.31 3.72 -23.38
C ASN A 174 -6.15 5.01 -23.33
N THR A 175 -6.75 5.32 -22.19
CA THR A 175 -7.58 6.53 -22.00
C THR A 175 -6.92 7.43 -20.97
N PRO A 176 -6.49 8.66 -21.33
CA PRO A 176 -5.88 9.57 -20.36
C PRO A 176 -6.91 9.96 -19.29
N ALA A 177 -6.42 10.13 -18.06
CA ALA A 177 -7.22 10.53 -16.90
C ALA A 177 -8.12 11.73 -17.25
N GLN A 178 -9.44 11.56 -17.07
CA GLN A 178 -10.40 12.65 -17.28
C GLN A 178 -10.10 13.83 -16.32
N SER A 179 -10.44 15.05 -16.72
CA SER A 179 -10.28 16.30 -15.94
C SER A 179 -11.63 16.84 -15.45
N GLY A 180 -11.78 17.15 -14.15
CA GLY A 180 -13.01 17.60 -13.50
C GLY A 180 -13.09 17.30 -11.97
N PRO A 181 -14.13 17.76 -11.24
CA PRO A 181 -14.25 17.55 -9.79
C PRO A 181 -14.44 16.08 -9.36
N GLY A 182 -15.10 15.28 -10.21
CA GLY A 182 -15.16 13.82 -10.09
C GLY A 182 -14.01 13.10 -10.79
N SER A 183 -13.01 13.84 -11.24
CA SER A 183 -11.88 13.32 -11.97
C SER A 183 -10.71 13.00 -11.05
N TYR A 184 -9.80 12.20 -11.58
CA TYR A 184 -8.64 11.66 -10.88
C TYR A 184 -7.85 12.71 -10.07
N LEU A 185 -7.66 13.91 -10.63
CA LEU A 185 -6.93 15.00 -9.99
C LEU A 185 -7.74 15.69 -8.87
N GLY A 186 -9.07 15.78 -9.01
CA GLY A 186 -9.96 16.29 -7.96
C GLY A 186 -9.98 15.37 -6.74
N VAL A 187 -10.03 14.06 -6.98
CA VAL A 187 -9.96 13.02 -5.93
C VAL A 187 -8.57 12.99 -5.29
N ALA A 188 -7.51 13.13 -6.08
CA ALA A 188 -6.14 13.26 -5.59
C ALA A 188 -5.97 14.43 -4.61
N TYR A 189 -6.54 15.60 -4.91
CA TYR A 189 -6.44 16.79 -4.06
C TYR A 189 -7.08 16.55 -2.68
N PHE A 190 -8.24 15.90 -2.64
CA PHE A 190 -8.90 15.58 -1.37
C PHE A 190 -8.17 14.47 -0.62
N ALA A 191 -7.70 13.44 -1.31
CA ALA A 191 -7.41 12.18 -0.67
C ALA A 191 -5.93 11.93 -0.36
N LEU A 192 -5.01 12.62 -1.04
CA LEU A 192 -3.59 12.59 -0.70
C LEU A 192 -3.32 13.05 0.75
N PRO A 193 -3.88 14.19 1.24
CA PRO A 193 -3.73 14.57 2.64
C PRO A 193 -4.21 13.48 3.61
N TRP A 194 -5.37 12.88 3.33
CA TRP A 194 -5.92 11.81 4.17
C TRP A 194 -5.06 10.55 4.16
N LEU A 195 -4.51 10.17 3.01
CA LEU A 195 -3.59 9.04 2.92
C LEU A 195 -2.33 9.25 3.73
N ILE A 196 -1.75 10.46 3.64
CA ILE A 196 -0.55 10.82 4.41
C ILE A 196 -0.86 10.73 5.90
N ILE A 197 -1.97 11.32 6.35
CA ILE A 197 -2.38 11.31 7.76
C ILE A 197 -2.61 9.88 8.23
N ASN A 198 -3.41 9.09 7.52
CA ASN A 198 -3.73 7.71 7.90
C ASN A 198 -2.48 6.81 7.91
N SER A 199 -1.60 6.94 6.92
CA SER A 199 -0.36 6.16 6.86
C SER A 199 0.61 6.56 7.98
N SER A 200 0.66 7.85 8.33
CA SER A 200 1.44 8.36 9.47
C SER A 200 0.92 7.80 10.80
N LEU A 201 -0.41 7.77 10.98
CA LEU A 201 -1.05 7.16 12.14
C LEU A 201 -0.79 5.64 12.20
N GLY A 202 -0.84 4.95 11.07
CA GLY A 202 -0.48 3.53 11.00
C GLY A 202 0.98 3.28 11.36
N GLY A 203 1.89 4.15 10.95
CA GLY A 203 3.29 4.12 11.40
C GLY A 203 3.46 4.34 12.91
N TYR A 204 2.68 5.26 13.50
CA TYR A 204 2.64 5.42 14.96
C TYR A 204 2.12 4.16 15.66
N THR A 205 1.04 3.56 15.15
CA THR A 205 0.48 2.31 15.69
C THR A 205 1.48 1.17 15.59
N ALA A 206 2.18 1.02 14.47
CA ALA A 206 3.23 0.02 14.30
C ALA A 206 4.32 0.18 15.38
N TYR A 207 4.74 1.42 15.67
CA TYR A 207 5.65 1.71 16.79
C TYR A 207 5.06 1.33 18.15
N ALA A 208 3.79 1.66 18.41
CA ALA A 208 3.13 1.34 19.67
C ALA A 208 3.02 -0.18 19.91
N ILE A 209 2.76 -0.96 18.85
CA ILE A 209 2.78 -2.43 18.88
C ILE A 209 4.21 -2.92 19.12
N PHE A 210 5.17 -2.43 18.33
CA PHE A 210 6.58 -2.79 18.44
C PHE A 210 7.13 -2.58 19.87
N LYS A 211 6.75 -1.47 20.53
CA LYS A 211 7.20 -1.18 21.91
C LYS A 211 6.71 -2.21 22.94
N ARG A 212 5.62 -2.94 22.66
CA ARG A 212 5.01 -3.92 23.57
C ARG A 212 5.51 -5.36 23.37
N VAL A 213 6.20 -5.64 22.26
CA VAL A 213 6.71 -6.96 21.87
C VAL A 213 8.20 -7.04 22.20
#